data_AF-A0A838QYZ6-F1
#
_entry.id   AF-A0A838QYZ6-F1
#
_cell.length_a   1.000
_cell.length_b   1.000
_cell.length_c   1.000
_cell.angle_alpha   90.00
_cell.angle_beta   90.00
_cell.angle_gamma   90.00
#
_symmetry.space_group_name_H-M   'P 1'
#
loop_
_entity.id
_entity.type
_entity.pdbx_description
1 polymer ?
#
loop_
_entity_poly.entity_id
_entity_poly.type
_entity_poly.pdbx_seq_one_letter_code
_entity_poly.pdbx_strand_id
1 'polypeptide(L)'
;MAIVAKHLGFMDRHVRKPKPLPGVYSALADLDYFDAPQPKVEYQFTPASGRLKLVAMRVWNPKAGRVELDEIEREILALHKVFKLSRLSFDPWQAEHLSQRLNRQGVYCDPVYFTPANLQSMATVTLDCFRERTLELFDHPELLADLRAMRVTEKAHGYRLEMAEGGTRHGDAAQALALALESSRAIRTESALCGNRQLVYN
;
A
#
# COMPACT_ATOMS: atom_id res chain seq x y z
N MET A 1 1.17 -12.40 1.06
CA MET A 1 0.33 -11.22 1.38
C MET A 1 0.98 -9.97 0.82
N ALA A 2 0.20 -9.15 0.13
CA ALA A 2 0.63 -7.87 -0.42
C ALA A 2 -0.28 -6.75 0.09
N ILE A 3 0.28 -5.58 0.39
CA ILE A 3 -0.48 -4.37 0.75
C ILE A 3 -0.14 -3.28 -0.26
N VAL A 4 -1.17 -2.78 -0.91
CA VAL A 4 -1.08 -1.69 -1.88
C VAL A 4 -1.81 -0.47 -1.32
N ALA A 5 -1.17 0.69 -1.41
CA ALA A 5 -1.75 1.97 -1.02
C ALA A 5 -1.82 2.91 -2.23
N LYS A 6 -2.89 3.70 -2.32
CA LYS A 6 -3.01 4.76 -3.32
C LYS A 6 -2.39 6.04 -2.79
N HIS A 7 -1.53 6.69 -3.58
CA HIS A 7 -0.93 7.96 -3.19
C HIS A 7 -1.94 9.10 -3.38
N LEU A 8 -2.49 9.58 -2.26
CA LEU A 8 -3.51 10.65 -2.19
C LEU A 8 -2.91 12.05 -2.00
N GLY A 9 -1.58 12.20 -2.03
CA GLY A 9 -0.89 13.43 -1.71
C GLY A 9 -0.84 13.69 -0.20
N PHE A 10 0.07 14.57 0.21
CA PHE A 10 0.22 14.96 1.61
C PHE A 10 0.81 16.37 1.72
N MET A 11 0.58 17.01 2.86
CA MET A 11 1.18 18.28 3.21
C MET A 11 2.21 18.04 4.30
N ASP A 12 3.47 18.33 4.02
CA ASP A 12 4.55 18.25 5.00
C ASP A 12 4.78 19.60 5.67
N ARG A 13 5.12 19.58 6.96
CA ARG A 13 5.42 20.77 7.75
C ARG A 13 6.92 20.80 8.02
N HIS A 14 7.65 21.59 7.24
CA HIS A 14 9.07 21.82 7.49
C HIS A 14 9.26 23.04 8.38
N VAL A 15 9.82 22.82 9.57
CA VAL A 15 10.29 23.91 10.44
C VAL A 15 11.72 24.24 10.03
N ARG A 16 11.88 25.31 9.25
CA ARG A 16 13.21 25.76 8.86
C ARG A 16 13.82 26.51 10.03
N LYS A 17 14.86 25.92 10.65
CA LYS A 17 15.63 26.61 11.69
C LYS A 17 16.20 27.91 11.10
N PRO A 18 16.09 29.03 11.82
CA PRO A 18 16.67 30.29 11.36
C PRO A 18 18.18 30.10 11.20
N LYS A 19 18.79 30.78 10.22
CA LYS A 19 20.24 30.82 10.13
C LYS A 19 20.79 31.47 11.40
N PRO A 20 21.83 30.90 12.03
CA PRO A 20 22.42 31.49 13.23
C PRO A 20 22.93 32.90 12.90
N LEU A 21 22.66 33.83 13.80
CA LEU A 21 23.13 35.21 13.68
C LEU A 21 24.66 35.25 13.88
N PRO A 22 25.41 36.07 13.11
CA PRO A 22 26.83 36.24 13.32
C PRO A 22 27.12 36.87 14.69
N GLY A 23 28.16 36.40 15.40
CA GLY A 23 28.59 36.77 16.76
C GLY A 23 27.93 37.97 17.43
N VAL A 24 28.22 39.19 16.97
CA VAL A 24 27.72 40.43 17.58
C VAL A 24 26.19 40.51 17.57
N TYR A 25 25.55 40.07 16.48
CA TYR A 25 24.09 40.06 16.34
C TYR A 25 23.44 39.00 17.24
N SER A 26 24.10 37.86 17.47
CA SER A 26 23.57 36.87 18.44
C SER A 26 23.57 37.43 19.86
N ALA A 27 24.68 38.05 20.28
CA ALA A 27 24.79 38.64 21.61
C ALA A 27 23.82 39.82 21.81
N LEU A 28 23.58 40.63 20.77
CA LEU A 28 22.60 41.72 20.80
C LEU A 28 21.15 41.20 20.87
N ALA A 29 20.83 40.08 20.22
CA ALA A 29 19.53 39.43 20.35
C ALA A 29 19.33 38.86 21.77
N ASP A 30 20.37 38.29 22.39
CA ASP A 30 20.31 37.79 23.77
C ASP A 30 20.15 38.92 24.81
N LEU A 31 20.62 40.13 24.49
CA LEU A 31 20.44 41.35 25.28
C LEU A 31 19.11 42.08 25.00
N ASP A 32 18.20 41.45 24.24
CA ASP A 32 16.85 41.96 23.91
C ASP A 32 16.87 43.29 23.13
N TYR A 33 17.98 43.58 22.45
CA TYR A 33 18.12 44.79 21.61
C TYR A 33 17.41 44.65 20.26
N PHE A 34 17.14 43.43 19.79
CA PHE A 34 16.28 43.15 18.64
C PHE A 34 15.79 41.69 18.63
N ASP A 35 14.66 41.44 17.95
CA ASP A 35 14.06 40.11 17.85
C ASP A 35 14.94 39.12 17.06
N ALA A 36 15.29 38.00 17.70
CA ALA A 36 15.94 36.90 17.02
C ALA A 36 15.08 36.38 15.85
N PRO A 37 15.69 35.95 14.73
CA PRO A 37 14.94 35.40 13.60
C PRO A 37 14.13 34.19 14.05
N GLN A 38 12.80 34.28 13.94
CA GLN A 38 11.92 33.21 14.35
C GLN A 38 11.95 32.04 13.34
N PRO A 39 11.78 30.78 13.81
CA PRO A 39 11.67 29.65 12.91
C PRO A 39 10.46 29.81 12.00
N LYS A 40 10.69 29.76 10.68
CA LYS A 40 9.60 29.78 9.70
C LYS A 40 9.06 28.37 9.52
N VAL A 41 7.74 28.25 9.65
CA VAL A 41 7.01 27.04 9.30
C VAL A 41 6.67 27.13 7.82
N GLU A 42 7.28 26.27 7.01
CA GLU A 42 6.97 26.14 5.59
C GLU A 42 6.11 24.87 5.41
N TYR A 43 5.00 25.02 4.70
CA TYR A 43 4.15 23.90 4.30
C TYR A 43 4.50 23.51 2.87
N GLN A 44 4.94 22.27 2.67
CA GLN A 44 5.20 21.73 1.34
C GLN A 44 4.05 20.80 0.96
N PHE A 45 3.30 21.19 -0.08
CA PHE A 45 2.24 20.35 -0.62
C PHE A 45 2.79 19.43 -1.69
N THR A 46 2.60 18.14 -1.51
CA THR A 46 2.87 17.12 -2.54
C THR A 46 1.54 16.67 -3.13
N PRO A 47 1.28 16.92 -4.43
CA PRO A 47 0.01 16.57 -5.05
C PRO A 47 -0.21 15.06 -5.11
N ALA A 48 -1.48 14.66 -5.14
CA ALA A 48 -1.87 13.27 -5.34
C ALA A 48 -1.44 12.81 -6.73
N SER A 49 -0.63 11.74 -6.80
CA SER A 49 -0.26 11.12 -8.08
C SER A 49 -1.29 10.10 -8.55
N GLY A 50 -2.17 9.63 -7.66
CA GLY A 50 -3.16 8.60 -7.95
C GLY A 50 -2.57 7.21 -8.19
N ARG A 51 -1.24 7.06 -8.15
CA ARG A 51 -0.54 5.80 -8.34
C ARG A 51 -0.73 4.86 -7.16
N LEU A 52 -0.71 3.57 -7.46
CA LEU A 52 -0.69 2.50 -6.49
C LEU A 52 0.76 2.20 -6.12
N LYS A 53 1.04 2.08 -4.82
CA LYS A 53 2.36 1.73 -4.30
C LYS A 53 2.26 0.48 -3.46
N LEU A 54 3.11 -0.50 -3.75
CA LEU A 54 3.32 -1.64 -2.87
C LEU A 54 4.05 -1.14 -1.61
N VAL A 55 3.40 -1.22 -0.45
CA VAL A 55 3.94 -0.72 0.82
C VAL A 55 4.41 -1.83 1.75
N ALA A 56 3.88 -3.04 1.58
CA ALA A 56 4.34 -4.21 2.30
C ALA A 56 4.14 -5.47 1.44
N MET A 57 5.10 -6.38 1.53
CA MET A 57 5.01 -7.73 0.98
C MET A 57 5.53 -8.70 2.03
N ARG A 58 4.78 -9.77 2.27
CA ARG A 58 5.17 -10.85 3.17
C ARG A 58 4.81 -12.18 2.55
N VAL A 59 5.80 -13.04 2.42
CA VAL A 59 5.63 -14.45 2.02
C VAL A 59 5.99 -15.31 3.23
N TRP A 60 5.15 -16.29 3.54
CA TRP A 60 5.40 -17.23 4.63
C TRP A 60 5.85 -18.55 4.05
N ASN A 61 7.04 -18.99 4.44
CA ASN A 61 7.56 -20.31 4.10
C ASN A 61 7.11 -21.31 5.16
N PRO A 62 6.26 -22.31 4.82
CA PRO A 62 5.75 -23.26 5.79
C PRO A 62 6.88 -24.12 6.36
N LYS A 63 7.02 -24.13 7.69
CA LYS A 63 7.91 -25.08 8.37
C LYS A 63 7.14 -26.39 8.53
N ALA A 64 7.61 -27.46 7.88
CA ALA A 64 6.93 -28.77 7.82
C ALA A 64 5.54 -28.77 7.17
N GLY A 65 5.29 -27.88 6.20
CA GLY A 65 4.08 -27.89 5.38
C GLY A 65 2.86 -27.18 5.98
N ARG A 66 3.01 -26.51 7.14
CA ARG A 66 1.97 -25.65 7.71
C ARG A 66 2.53 -24.27 8.04
N VAL A 67 1.70 -23.25 7.84
CA VAL A 67 1.94 -21.89 8.32
C VAL A 67 1.03 -21.68 9.53
N GLU A 68 1.58 -21.14 10.61
CA GLU A 68 0.81 -20.85 11.81
C GLU A 68 -0.12 -19.65 11.55
N LEU A 69 -1.43 -19.86 11.58
CA LEU A 69 -2.43 -18.83 11.29
C LEU A 69 -2.34 -17.63 12.27
N ASP A 70 -1.93 -17.88 13.51
CA ASP A 70 -1.75 -16.84 14.52
C ASP A 70 -0.58 -15.89 14.20
N GLU A 71 0.44 -16.35 13.46
CA GLU A 71 1.50 -15.47 12.95
C GLU A 71 0.94 -14.52 11.89
N ILE A 72 0.15 -15.06 10.96
CA ILE A 72 -0.48 -14.28 9.88
C ILE A 72 -1.44 -13.24 10.47
N GLU A 73 -2.28 -13.62 11.44
CA GLU A 73 -3.21 -12.69 12.07
C GLU A 73 -2.48 -11.52 12.75
N ARG A 74 -1.45 -11.81 13.56
CA ARG A 74 -0.68 -10.78 14.26
C ARG A 74 -0.04 -9.80 13.29
N GLU A 75 0.52 -10.30 12.19
CA GLU A 75 1.14 -9.47 11.16
C GLU A 75 0.09 -8.55 10.49
N ILE A 76 -1.07 -9.09 10.13
CA ILE A 76 -2.16 -8.30 9.53
C ILE A 76 -2.61 -7.19 10.48
N LEU A 77 -2.77 -7.49 11.77
CA LEU A 77 -3.17 -6.51 12.77
C LEU A 77 -2.11 -5.44 13.01
N ALA A 78 -0.83 -5.82 13.01
CA ALA A 78 0.27 -4.86 13.08
C ALA A 78 0.26 -3.90 11.89
N LEU A 79 0.08 -4.43 10.68
CA LEU A 79 -0.01 -3.64 9.46
C LEU A 79 -1.28 -2.79 9.43
N HIS A 80 -2.40 -3.29 9.94
CA HIS A 80 -3.64 -2.52 10.06
C HIS A 80 -3.51 -1.34 11.04
N LYS A 81 -2.75 -1.49 12.13
CA LYS A 81 -2.46 -0.38 13.04
C LYS A 81 -1.70 0.76 12.35
N VAL A 82 -0.74 0.41 11.48
CA VAL A 82 0.11 1.37 10.76
C VAL A 82 -0.61 1.99 9.56
N PHE A 83 -1.19 1.15 8.71
CA PHE A 83 -1.72 1.55 7.41
C PHE A 83 -3.24 1.79 7.37
N LYS A 84 -3.97 1.42 8.43
CA LYS A 84 -5.44 1.57 8.50
C LYS A 84 -6.14 1.01 7.26
N LEU A 85 -5.90 -0.29 7.01
CA LEU A 85 -6.38 -0.99 5.82
C LEU A 85 -7.87 -0.73 5.58
N SER A 86 -8.21 -0.17 4.42
CA SER A 86 -9.60 0.05 4.01
C SER A 86 -10.33 -1.25 3.67
N ARG A 87 -9.59 -2.24 3.17
CA ARG A 87 -10.10 -3.56 2.80
C ARG A 87 -8.96 -4.58 2.82
N LEU A 88 -9.28 -5.79 3.26
CA LEU A 88 -8.44 -6.97 3.14
C LEU A 88 -9.16 -8.02 2.29
N SER A 89 -8.64 -8.31 1.10
CA SER A 89 -9.18 -9.36 0.23
C SER A 89 -8.40 -10.66 0.37
N PHE A 90 -9.10 -11.79 0.33
CA PHE A 90 -8.53 -13.11 0.57
C PHE A 90 -9.23 -14.21 -0.24
N ASP A 91 -8.58 -15.36 -0.40
CA ASP A 91 -9.18 -16.58 -0.93
C ASP A 91 -10.03 -17.26 0.15
N PRO A 92 -11.36 -17.43 -0.05
CA PRO A 92 -12.26 -18.08 0.90
C PRO A 92 -11.76 -19.46 1.34
N TRP A 93 -11.25 -20.27 0.40
CA TRP A 93 -10.82 -21.64 0.68
C TRP A 93 -9.59 -21.71 1.59
N GLN A 94 -8.83 -20.62 1.69
CA GLN A 94 -7.59 -20.57 2.47
C GLN A 94 -7.76 -19.83 3.80
N ALA A 95 -8.65 -18.83 3.87
CA ALA A 95 -8.61 -17.85 4.96
C ALA A 95 -9.97 -17.45 5.55
N GLU A 96 -11.06 -18.21 5.30
CA GLU A 96 -12.38 -17.88 5.83
C GLU A 96 -12.41 -17.76 7.38
N HIS A 97 -11.84 -18.73 8.11
CA HIS A 97 -11.77 -18.66 9.57
C HIS A 97 -10.92 -17.49 10.09
N LEU A 98 -9.82 -17.18 9.40
CA LEU A 98 -8.96 -16.05 9.73
C LEU A 98 -9.70 -14.72 9.52
N SER A 99 -10.49 -14.60 8.45
CA SER A 99 -11.27 -13.40 8.15
C SER A 99 -12.30 -13.07 9.24
N GLN A 100 -12.93 -14.08 9.82
CA GLN A 100 -13.90 -13.89 10.91
C GLN A 100 -13.23 -13.34 12.17
N ARG A 101 -12.02 -13.83 12.50
CA ARG A 101 -11.22 -13.31 13.63
C ARG A 101 -10.81 -11.85 13.38
N LEU A 102 -10.32 -11.56 12.19
CA LEU A 102 -9.89 -10.20 11.80
C LEU A 102 -11.05 -9.19 11.76
N ASN A 103 -12.21 -9.59 11.25
CA ASN A 103 -13.43 -8.77 11.27
C ASN A 103 -13.85 -8.40 12.70
N ARG A 104 -13.76 -9.32 13.68
CA ARG A 104 -14.02 -9.01 15.09
C ARG A 104 -13.05 -7.98 15.68
N GLN A 105 -11.86 -7.87 15.09
CA GLN A 105 -10.85 -6.88 15.47
C GLN A 105 -10.93 -5.59 14.63
N GLY A 106 -11.97 -5.41 13.82
CA GLY A 106 -12.24 -4.19 13.07
C GLY A 106 -11.55 -4.11 11.70
N VAL A 107 -10.94 -5.19 11.21
CA VAL A 107 -10.38 -5.24 9.86
C VAL A 107 -11.47 -5.66 8.89
N TYR A 108 -11.84 -4.78 7.95
CA TYR A 108 -12.84 -5.11 6.93
C TYR A 108 -12.29 -6.14 5.93
N CYS A 109 -12.77 -7.38 6.02
CA CYS A 109 -12.35 -8.50 5.18
C CYS A 109 -13.40 -8.86 4.13
N ASP A 110 -12.99 -9.04 2.88
CA ASP A 110 -13.88 -9.32 1.76
C ASP A 110 -13.39 -10.54 0.93
N PRO A 111 -14.19 -11.62 0.83
CA PRO A 111 -13.80 -12.81 0.09
C PRO A 111 -13.74 -12.57 -1.43
N VAL A 112 -12.69 -13.09 -2.09
CA VAL A 112 -12.58 -13.06 -3.55
C VAL A 112 -12.53 -14.49 -4.09
N TYR A 113 -13.59 -14.88 -4.79
CA TYR A 113 -13.71 -16.19 -5.41
C TYR A 113 -12.95 -16.25 -6.74
N PHE A 114 -12.20 -17.33 -6.97
CA PHE A 114 -11.40 -17.54 -8.19
C PHE A 114 -12.27 -18.05 -9.37
N THR A 115 -13.30 -17.29 -9.71
CA THR A 115 -14.15 -17.56 -10.88
C THR A 115 -13.41 -17.14 -12.17
N PRO A 116 -13.75 -17.71 -13.35
CA PRO A 116 -13.13 -17.30 -14.62
C PRO A 116 -13.22 -15.80 -14.89
N ALA A 117 -14.35 -15.16 -14.55
CA ALA A 117 -14.54 -13.72 -14.69
C ALA A 117 -13.59 -12.91 -13.77
N ASN A 118 -13.46 -13.33 -12.50
CA ASN A 118 -12.56 -12.66 -11.56
C ASN A 118 -11.09 -12.86 -11.95
N LEU A 119 -10.71 -14.05 -12.42
CA LEU A 119 -9.36 -14.33 -12.93
C LEU A 119 -9.01 -13.46 -14.15
N GLN A 120 -9.96 -13.27 -15.06
CA GLN A 120 -9.78 -12.37 -16.20
C GLN A 120 -9.67 -10.91 -15.76
N SER A 121 -10.52 -10.48 -14.81
CA SER A 121 -10.46 -9.13 -14.23
C SER A 121 -9.11 -8.88 -13.56
N MET A 122 -8.65 -9.80 -12.70
CA MET A 122 -7.34 -9.75 -12.05
C MET A 122 -6.19 -9.65 -13.07
N ALA A 123 -6.24 -10.45 -14.15
CA ALA A 123 -5.24 -10.41 -15.21
C ALA A 123 -5.23 -9.06 -15.93
N THR A 124 -6.41 -8.56 -16.30
CA THR A 124 -6.59 -7.26 -16.98
C THR A 124 -5.97 -6.14 -16.16
N VAL A 125 -6.33 -6.06 -14.88
CA VAL A 125 -5.92 -4.98 -13.99
C VAL A 125 -4.44 -5.01 -13.70
N THR A 126 -3.88 -6.20 -13.50
CA THR A 126 -2.45 -6.36 -13.31
C THR A 126 -1.70 -5.88 -14.55
N LEU A 127 -2.13 -6.26 -15.75
CA LEU A 127 -1.52 -5.82 -17.00
C LEU A 127 -1.66 -4.32 -17.23
N ASP A 128 -2.85 -3.75 -16.97
CA ASP A 128 -3.10 -2.31 -17.10
C ASP A 128 -2.18 -1.51 -16.17
N CYS A 129 -2.04 -1.94 -14.91
CA CYS A 129 -1.15 -1.31 -13.94
C CYS A 129 0.32 -1.26 -14.41
N PHE A 130 0.82 -2.34 -15.01
CA PHE A 130 2.17 -2.37 -15.57
C PHE A 130 2.29 -1.57 -16.87
N ARG A 131 1.31 -1.68 -17.77
CA ARG A 131 1.30 -0.97 -19.07
C ARG A 131 1.24 0.54 -18.89
N GLU A 132 0.39 1.01 -17.98
CA GLU A 132 0.19 2.44 -17.70
C GLU A 132 1.21 3.00 -16.71
N ARG A 133 2.07 2.16 -16.13
CA ARG A 133 3.06 2.53 -15.11
C ARG A 133 2.41 3.24 -13.91
N THR A 134 1.22 2.76 -13.52
CA THR A 134 0.46 3.28 -12.38
C THR A 134 0.81 2.56 -11.07
N LEU A 135 1.67 1.54 -11.14
CA LEU A 135 2.14 0.74 -10.01
C LEU A 135 3.61 1.01 -9.69
N GLU A 136 3.89 1.36 -8.44
CA GLU A 136 5.23 1.50 -7.86
C GLU A 136 5.54 0.31 -6.95
N LEU A 137 6.60 -0.43 -7.29
CA LEU A 137 7.05 -1.59 -6.55
C LEU A 137 8.37 -1.28 -5.85
N PHE A 138 8.55 -1.82 -4.64
CA PHE A 138 9.88 -1.90 -4.03
C PHE A 138 10.57 -3.21 -4.42
N ASP A 139 11.89 -3.26 -4.28
CA ASP A 139 12.67 -4.44 -4.60
C ASP A 139 12.41 -5.57 -3.59
N HIS A 140 11.63 -6.57 -4.00
CA HIS A 140 11.35 -7.78 -3.23
C HIS A 140 11.73 -9.01 -4.06
N PRO A 141 12.80 -9.75 -3.70
CA PRO A 141 13.35 -10.82 -4.53
C PRO A 141 12.34 -11.87 -4.98
N GLU A 142 11.49 -12.35 -4.06
CA GLU A 142 10.48 -13.38 -4.37
C GLU A 142 9.38 -12.85 -5.30
N LEU A 143 9.00 -11.58 -5.16
CA LEU A 143 8.00 -10.96 -6.03
C LEU A 143 8.56 -10.78 -7.44
N LEU A 144 9.82 -10.33 -7.55
CA LEU A 144 10.47 -10.17 -8.85
C LEU A 144 10.68 -11.52 -9.55
N ALA A 145 11.00 -12.58 -8.80
CA ALA A 145 11.08 -13.93 -9.35
C ALA A 145 9.72 -14.38 -9.90
N ASP A 146 8.65 -14.21 -9.13
CA ASP A 146 7.30 -14.58 -9.54
C ASP A 146 6.82 -13.76 -10.75
N LEU A 147 7.02 -12.45 -10.74
CA LEU A 147 6.62 -11.57 -11.85
C LEU A 147 7.36 -11.90 -13.15
N ARG A 148 8.62 -12.37 -13.09
CA ARG A 148 9.39 -12.81 -14.26
C ARG A 148 8.90 -14.16 -14.80
N ALA A 149 8.46 -15.05 -13.91
CA ALA A 149 7.93 -16.36 -14.26
C ALA A 149 6.45 -16.31 -14.71
N MET A 150 5.72 -15.26 -14.35
CA MET A 150 4.31 -15.10 -14.70
C MET A 150 4.12 -15.01 -16.22
N ARG A 151 3.07 -15.69 -16.71
CA ARG A 151 2.65 -15.71 -18.11
C ARG A 151 1.16 -15.41 -18.22
N VAL A 152 0.76 -14.83 -19.34
CA VAL A 152 -0.64 -14.66 -19.69
C VAL A 152 -1.02 -15.82 -20.59
N THR A 153 -1.98 -16.63 -20.15
CA THR A 153 -2.48 -17.77 -20.94
C THR A 153 -3.89 -17.45 -21.42
N GLU A 154 -4.06 -17.51 -22.75
CA GLU A 154 -5.36 -17.37 -23.39
C GLU A 154 -6.15 -18.69 -23.32
N LYS A 155 -7.44 -18.59 -23.05
CA LYS A 155 -8.41 -19.68 -23.01
C LYS A 155 -9.58 -19.31 -23.91
N ALA A 156 -10.47 -20.26 -24.20
CA ALA A 156 -11.59 -20.09 -25.14
C ALA A 156 -12.50 -18.86 -24.86
N HIS A 157 -12.54 -18.36 -23.61
CA HIS A 157 -13.39 -17.23 -23.21
C HIS A 157 -12.64 -16.14 -22.44
N GLY A 158 -11.35 -15.92 -22.72
CA GLY A 158 -10.58 -14.82 -22.13
C GLY A 158 -9.13 -15.20 -21.82
N TYR A 159 -8.47 -14.44 -20.96
CA TYR A 159 -7.10 -14.70 -20.54
C TYR A 159 -6.96 -14.65 -19.03
N ARG A 160 -5.99 -15.39 -18.48
CA ARG A 160 -5.68 -15.41 -17.05
C ARG A 160 -4.17 -15.41 -16.83
N LEU A 161 -3.77 -15.07 -15.61
CA LEU A 161 -2.38 -15.18 -15.16
C LEU A 161 -2.11 -16.64 -14.77
N GLU A 162 -1.05 -17.21 -15.33
CA GLU A 162 -0.52 -18.53 -14.96
C GLU A 162 0.97 -18.39 -14.63
N MET A 163 1.44 -19.18 -13.67
CA MET A 163 2.86 -19.19 -13.30
C MET A 163 3.57 -20.25 -14.15
N ALA A 164 4.61 -19.84 -14.89
CA ALA A 164 5.49 -20.78 -15.57
C ALA A 164 6.55 -21.33 -14.60
N GLU A 165 7.25 -22.37 -15.04
CA GLU A 165 8.39 -22.92 -14.30
C GLU A 165 9.50 -21.86 -14.13
N GLY A 166 10.02 -21.70 -12.91
CA GLY A 166 11.14 -20.78 -12.61
C GLY A 166 10.84 -19.63 -11.63
N GLY A 167 9.62 -19.54 -11.08
CA GLY A 167 9.28 -18.62 -9.97
C GLY A 167 9.43 -19.26 -8.58
N THR A 168 8.89 -18.61 -7.53
CA THR A 168 8.62 -19.34 -6.28
C THR A 168 7.69 -20.51 -6.55
N ARG A 169 7.72 -21.54 -5.69
CA ARG A 169 7.04 -22.83 -5.91
C ARG A 169 5.56 -22.71 -6.33
N HIS A 170 4.87 -21.66 -5.90
CA HIS A 170 3.45 -21.44 -6.17
C HIS A 170 3.10 -20.06 -6.74
N GLY A 171 4.06 -19.12 -6.85
CA GLY A 171 3.78 -17.76 -7.32
C GLY A 171 2.94 -16.92 -6.35
N ASP A 172 3.03 -17.24 -5.05
CA ASP A 172 2.18 -16.67 -4.01
C ASP A 172 2.33 -15.16 -3.89
N ALA A 173 3.53 -14.61 -4.15
CA ALA A 173 3.77 -13.18 -4.06
C ALA A 173 3.08 -12.42 -5.20
N ALA A 174 3.20 -12.92 -6.43
CA ALA A 174 2.54 -12.31 -7.59
C ALA A 174 1.01 -12.49 -7.53
N GLN A 175 0.51 -13.64 -7.07
CA GLN A 175 -0.93 -13.85 -6.88
C GLN A 175 -1.49 -12.93 -5.80
N ALA A 176 -0.78 -12.77 -4.67
CA ALA A 176 -1.18 -11.83 -3.63
C ALA A 176 -1.19 -10.37 -4.14
N LEU A 177 -0.23 -9.99 -4.97
CA LEU A 177 -0.21 -8.67 -5.61
C LEU A 177 -1.42 -8.49 -6.54
N ALA A 178 -1.67 -9.44 -7.45
CA ALA A 178 -2.80 -9.37 -8.38
C ALA A 178 -4.14 -9.24 -7.65
N LEU A 179 -4.30 -9.97 -6.54
CA LEU A 179 -5.48 -9.88 -5.69
C LEU A 179 -5.62 -8.50 -5.03
N ALA A 180 -4.53 -7.95 -4.51
CA ALA A 180 -4.52 -6.61 -3.93
C ALA A 180 -4.88 -5.53 -4.96
N LEU A 181 -4.34 -5.63 -6.19
CA LEU A 181 -4.67 -4.72 -7.29
C LEU A 181 -6.15 -4.78 -7.68
N GLU A 182 -6.70 -5.98 -7.82
CA GLU A 182 -8.13 -6.13 -8.13
C GLU A 182 -9.01 -5.55 -7.02
N SER A 183 -8.68 -5.85 -5.75
CA SER A 183 -9.42 -5.31 -4.61
C SER A 183 -9.38 -3.77 -4.55
N SER A 184 -8.29 -3.15 -5.02
CA SER A 184 -8.14 -1.70 -5.02
C SER A 184 -9.14 -0.99 -5.94
N ARG A 185 -9.62 -1.66 -7.00
CA ARG A 185 -10.64 -1.09 -7.90
C ARG A 185 -12.01 -0.98 -7.27
N ALA A 186 -12.33 -1.91 -6.37
CA ALA A 186 -13.57 -1.88 -5.61
C ALA A 186 -13.57 -0.71 -4.60
N ILE A 187 -12.39 -0.24 -4.20
CA ILE A 187 -12.22 0.94 -3.35
C ILE A 187 -12.38 2.19 -4.23
N ARG A 188 -13.63 2.53 -4.58
CA ARG A 188 -13.94 3.82 -5.19
C ARG A 188 -13.48 4.91 -4.23
N THR A 189 -12.69 5.86 -4.75
CA THR A 189 -12.24 7.04 -4.00
C THR A 189 -13.41 8.00 -3.80
N GLU A 190 -14.46 7.60 -3.09
CA GLU A 190 -15.37 8.55 -2.44
C GLU A 190 -14.67 9.06 -1.19
N SER A 191 -13.60 9.85 -1.38
CA SER A 191 -13.04 10.64 -0.31
C SER A 191 -13.36 12.10 -0.58
N ALA A 192 -14.59 12.46 -0.20
CA ALA A 192 -15.05 13.82 0.04
C ALA A 192 -14.21 14.57 1.12
N LEU A 193 -13.11 13.99 1.62
CA LEU A 193 -12.26 14.57 2.65
C LEU A 193 -11.24 15.58 2.11
N CYS A 194 -10.96 15.59 0.81
CA CYS A 194 -10.12 16.65 0.19
C CYS A 194 -10.93 17.81 -0.39
N GLY A 195 -12.27 17.72 -0.45
CA GLY A 195 -13.10 18.73 -1.11
C GLY A 195 -13.67 19.82 -0.21
N ASN A 196 -13.81 19.60 1.11
CA ASN A 196 -14.67 20.46 1.94
C ASN A 196 -14.12 20.88 3.31
N ARG A 197 -12.82 20.71 3.61
CA ARG A 197 -12.20 21.48 4.70
C ARG A 197 -11.67 22.80 4.16
N GLN A 198 -12.59 23.74 3.92
CA GLN A 198 -12.25 25.15 4.14
C GLN A 198 -11.75 25.23 5.59
N LEU A 199 -10.43 25.34 5.75
CA LEU A 199 -9.83 25.78 6.99
C LEU A 199 -10.26 27.23 7.18
N VAL A 200 -11.42 27.41 7.79
CA VAL A 200 -11.81 28.68 8.40
C VAL A 200 -10.81 28.89 9.54
N TYR A 201 -9.82 29.76 9.30
CA TYR A 201 -9.08 30.38 10.39
C TYR A 201 -10.01 31.42 11.00
N ASN A 202 -10.52 31.13 12.20
CA ASN A 202 -10.97 32.15 13.14
C ASN A 202 -9.82 32.48 14.08
#